data_AF-A0A660SJP5-F1
#
_entry.id   AF-A0A660SJP5-F1
#
_cell.length_a   1.000
_cell.length_b   1.000
_cell.length_c   1.000
_cell.angle_alpha   90.00
_cell.angle_beta   90.00
_cell.angle_gamma   90.00
#
_symmetry.space_group_name_H-M   'P 1'
#
loop_
_entity.id
_entity.type
_entity.pdbx_description
1 polymer ?
#
loop_
_entity_poly.entity_id
_entity_poly.type
_entity_poly.pdbx_seq_one_letter_code
_entity_poly.pdbx_strand_id
1 'polypeptide(L)'
;MTKHKRHKVAPKYKQMAFETAVRNPERYKGILTAIQSFENRVLDNDTLLEIVSYLYLNGIVASPKIRIKETSTFESISSKVIEVNSTRKADGGFPEGYASRYWTYMRTLSEMGFVYAQYNEPLKFSKIAEMLVKDKLDEQEAFSIQAIKYNRKSPYRNILNDFNYFKFIVKILKERERISYEQFIISTFSKNGNLKEFFEIINSNTFNDSNKVENFLREQYNTNLKAQTILRDYPDVVLRLLLITGFISIQFQGKVLIYLNQDKEGYIDDLLDISVELGEEEKEKPEGKEETEEKEEKE
;
A
#
# COMPACT_ATOMS: atom_id res chain seq x y z
N MET A 1 22.49 -22.92 11.87
CA MET A 1 21.65 -21.91 11.19
C MET A 1 22.39 -21.37 9.97
N THR A 2 22.12 -21.91 8.79
CA THR A 2 22.73 -21.46 7.54
C THR A 2 22.05 -20.16 7.09
N LYS A 3 22.70 -19.01 7.33
CA LYS A 3 22.32 -17.72 6.74
C LYS A 3 22.25 -17.90 5.22
N HIS A 4 21.04 -18.02 4.68
CA HIS A 4 20.83 -17.95 3.24
C HIS A 4 21.30 -16.56 2.80
N LYS A 5 22.41 -16.50 2.05
CA LYS A 5 22.86 -15.27 1.39
C LYS A 5 21.73 -14.83 0.45
N ARG A 6 20.92 -13.86 0.88
CA ARG A 6 19.93 -13.21 0.02
C ARG A 6 20.69 -12.58 -1.14
N HIS A 7 20.47 -13.06 -2.37
CA HIS A 7 20.94 -12.36 -3.56
C HIS A 7 20.28 -10.97 -3.56
N LYS A 8 21.06 -9.92 -3.33
CA LYS A 8 20.56 -8.54 -3.35
C LYS A 8 20.26 -8.19 -4.80
N VAL A 9 18.99 -8.28 -5.20
CA VAL A 9 18.53 -7.89 -6.53
C VAL A 9 18.70 -6.38 -6.64
N ALA A 10 19.35 -5.90 -7.70
CA ALA A 10 19.48 -4.46 -7.94
C ALA A 10 18.09 -3.82 -8.10
N PRO A 11 17.81 -2.66 -7.48
CA PRO A 11 16.56 -1.95 -7.66
C PRO A 11 16.36 -1.56 -9.12
N LYS A 12 15.11 -1.53 -9.55
CA LYS A 12 14.69 -1.08 -10.89
C LYS A 12 13.47 -0.18 -10.76
N TYR A 13 13.21 0.64 -11.77
CA TYR A 13 11.91 1.31 -11.90
C TYR A 13 10.83 0.26 -12.13
N LYS A 14 9.71 0.39 -11.41
CA LYS A 14 8.56 -0.53 -11.49
C LYS A 14 7.26 0.24 -11.56
N GLN A 15 6.25 -0.40 -12.13
CA GLN A 15 4.87 0.06 -12.06
C GLN A 15 4.45 0.30 -10.61
N MET A 16 3.65 1.34 -10.37
CA MET A 16 2.98 1.60 -9.09
C MET A 16 2.03 0.46 -8.77
N ALA A 17 2.16 -0.11 -7.58
CA ALA A 17 1.37 -1.25 -7.14
C ALA A 17 1.33 -1.31 -5.61
N PHE A 18 0.21 -1.78 -5.10
CA PHE A 18 0.03 -2.20 -3.71
C PHE A 18 -0.35 -3.68 -3.66
N GLU A 19 -0.49 -4.24 -2.46
CA GLU A 19 -0.89 -5.64 -2.32
C GLU A 19 -2.30 -5.89 -2.89
N THR A 20 -2.45 -6.96 -3.67
CA THR A 20 -3.71 -7.31 -4.35
C THR A 20 -4.55 -8.34 -3.59
N ALA A 21 -4.05 -8.86 -2.46
CA ALA A 21 -4.82 -9.70 -1.54
C ALA A 21 -5.89 -8.92 -0.77
N VAL A 22 -5.67 -7.63 -0.52
CA VAL A 22 -6.64 -6.71 0.12
C VAL A 22 -6.95 -5.60 -0.87
N ARG A 23 -7.86 -5.89 -1.82
CA ARG A 23 -8.19 -4.95 -2.92
C ARG A 23 -9.12 -3.81 -2.52
N ASN A 24 -9.98 -4.03 -1.52
CA ASN A 24 -10.86 -2.98 -1.00
C ASN A 24 -10.19 -2.34 0.23
N PRO A 25 -9.78 -1.07 0.16
CA PRO A 25 -9.09 -0.42 1.26
C PRO A 25 -9.95 -0.24 2.52
N GLU A 26 -11.28 -0.22 2.44
CA GLU A 26 -12.18 -0.19 3.61
C GLU A 26 -11.97 -1.38 4.57
N ARG A 27 -11.37 -2.47 4.06
CA ARG A 27 -11.03 -3.63 4.90
C ARG A 27 -9.85 -3.36 5.83
N TYR A 28 -9.03 -2.35 5.55
CA TYR A 28 -7.82 -2.08 6.31
C TYR A 28 -8.13 -1.61 7.74
N LYS A 29 -9.18 -0.82 7.96
CA LYS A 29 -9.60 -0.45 9.32
C LYS A 29 -9.94 -1.68 10.16
N GLY A 30 -10.69 -2.63 9.59
CA GLY A 30 -11.02 -3.90 10.25
C GLY A 30 -9.77 -4.74 10.57
N ILE A 31 -8.80 -4.77 9.65
CA ILE A 31 -7.49 -5.44 9.87
C ILE A 31 -6.71 -4.77 11.01
N LEU A 32 -6.56 -3.44 10.98
CA LEU A 32 -5.86 -2.67 12.01
C LEU A 32 -6.50 -2.87 13.38
N THR A 33 -7.83 -2.80 13.46
CA THR A 33 -8.59 -3.03 14.70
C THR A 33 -8.36 -4.43 15.24
N ALA A 34 -8.41 -5.45 14.37
CA ALA A 34 -8.24 -6.84 14.78
C ALA A 34 -6.85 -7.14 15.33
N ILE A 35 -5.79 -6.49 14.82
CA ILE A 35 -4.42 -6.75 15.28
C ILE A 35 -3.95 -5.79 16.38
N GLN A 36 -4.77 -4.80 16.78
CA GLN A 36 -4.39 -3.79 17.76
C GLN A 36 -3.96 -4.41 19.10
N SER A 37 -4.61 -5.48 19.54
CA SER A 37 -4.26 -6.18 20.79
C SER A 37 -2.87 -6.84 20.76
N PHE A 38 -2.21 -6.89 19.61
CA PHE A 38 -0.86 -7.42 19.44
C PHE A 38 0.22 -6.33 19.36
N GLU A 39 -0.16 -5.06 19.52
CA GLU A 39 0.81 -3.96 19.58
C GLU A 39 1.88 -4.22 20.66
N ASN A 40 3.12 -3.86 20.37
CA ASN A 40 4.32 -4.10 21.17
C ASN A 40 4.74 -5.57 21.34
N ARG A 41 3.97 -6.54 20.85
CA ARG A 41 4.42 -7.94 20.81
C ARG A 41 5.44 -8.14 19.69
N VAL A 42 6.45 -8.94 19.98
CA VAL A 42 7.48 -9.33 19.00
C VAL A 42 6.85 -10.22 17.92
N LEU A 43 7.06 -9.88 16.66
CA LEU A 43 6.53 -10.61 15.50
C LEU A 43 7.39 -11.85 15.18
N ASP A 44 7.41 -12.80 16.12
CA ASP A 44 7.98 -14.13 15.95
C ASP A 44 6.96 -15.14 15.40
N ASN A 45 7.39 -16.39 15.19
CA ASN A 45 6.52 -17.42 14.61
C ASN A 45 5.26 -17.70 15.43
N ASP A 46 5.36 -17.72 16.77
CA ASP A 46 4.23 -18.06 17.63
C ASP A 46 3.21 -16.91 17.62
N THR A 47 3.67 -15.67 17.80
CA THR A 47 2.82 -14.48 17.73
C THR A 47 2.18 -14.32 16.35
N LEU A 48 2.91 -14.60 15.27
CA LEU A 48 2.36 -14.53 13.92
C LEU A 48 1.31 -15.61 13.64
N LEU A 49 1.48 -16.81 14.20
CA LEU A 49 0.47 -17.87 14.10
C LEU A 49 -0.81 -17.47 14.84
N GLU A 50 -0.68 -16.87 16.02
CA GLU A 50 -1.81 -16.30 16.78
C GLU A 50 -2.54 -15.23 15.97
N ILE A 51 -1.82 -14.23 15.46
CA ILE A 51 -2.42 -13.12 14.68
C ILE A 51 -3.16 -13.67 13.45
N VAL A 52 -2.51 -14.52 12.65
CA VAL A 52 -3.14 -15.03 11.42
C VAL A 52 -4.36 -15.88 11.74
N SER A 53 -4.30 -16.69 12.81
CA SER A 53 -5.45 -17.46 13.28
C SER A 53 -6.58 -16.54 13.76
N TYR A 54 -6.25 -15.49 14.50
CA TYR A 54 -7.22 -14.49 14.96
C TYR A 54 -7.93 -13.79 13.80
N LEU A 55 -7.21 -13.43 12.73
CA LEU A 55 -7.80 -12.85 11.52
C LEU A 55 -8.79 -13.81 10.84
N TYR A 56 -8.52 -15.13 10.85
CA TYR A 56 -9.47 -16.12 10.33
C TYR A 56 -10.69 -16.30 11.24
N LEU A 57 -10.49 -16.40 12.55
CA LEU A 57 -11.57 -16.59 13.54
C LEU A 57 -12.57 -15.44 13.51
N ASN A 58 -12.09 -14.21 13.37
CA ASN A 58 -12.92 -13.01 13.33
C ASN A 58 -13.45 -12.68 11.92
N GLY A 59 -13.27 -13.58 10.94
CA GLY A 59 -13.76 -13.38 9.58
C GLY A 59 -13.12 -12.22 8.81
N ILE A 60 -12.06 -11.62 9.34
CA ILE A 60 -11.31 -10.53 8.69
C ILE A 60 -10.69 -11.04 7.39
N VAL A 61 -10.23 -12.29 7.41
CA VAL A 61 -9.75 -13.02 6.24
C VAL A 61 -10.39 -14.40 6.19
N ALA A 62 -10.50 -14.98 5.00
CA ALA A 62 -11.18 -16.26 4.80
C ALA A 62 -10.39 -17.17 3.85
N SER A 63 -10.57 -18.48 4.06
CA SER A 63 -10.06 -19.52 3.17
C SER A 63 -11.10 -20.62 3.08
N PRO A 64 -11.48 -21.10 1.87
CA PRO A 64 -12.42 -22.22 1.74
C PRO A 64 -11.96 -23.50 2.44
N LYS A 65 -10.65 -23.61 2.73
CA LYS A 65 -10.04 -24.76 3.41
C LYS A 65 -10.09 -24.66 4.94
N ILE A 66 -10.46 -23.51 5.50
CA ILE A 66 -10.58 -23.29 6.94
C ILE A 66 -12.05 -23.02 7.24
N ARG A 67 -12.72 -23.98 7.88
CA ARG A 67 -14.13 -23.84 8.28
C ARG A 67 -14.18 -23.32 9.71
N ILE A 68 -14.71 -22.12 9.89
CA ILE A 68 -14.91 -21.50 11.21
C ILE A 68 -16.34 -21.79 11.67
N LYS A 69 -16.47 -22.26 12.91
CA LYS A 69 -17.73 -22.46 13.63
C LYS A 69 -17.75 -21.54 14.85
N GLU A 70 -18.90 -21.32 15.47
CA GLU A 70 -19.01 -20.51 16.70
C GLU A 70 -18.11 -21.02 17.84
N THR A 71 -17.86 -22.33 17.91
CA THR A 71 -16.99 -22.95 18.92
C THR A 71 -15.52 -23.03 18.49
N SER A 72 -15.13 -22.43 17.35
CA SER A 72 -13.75 -22.47 16.88
C SER A 72 -12.86 -21.61 17.77
N THR A 73 -11.76 -22.20 18.24
CA THR A 73 -10.69 -21.53 19.01
C THR A 73 -9.38 -21.54 18.23
N PHE A 74 -8.37 -20.83 18.74
CA PHE A 74 -7.00 -20.85 18.21
C PHE A 74 -6.47 -22.29 18.08
N GLU A 75 -6.57 -23.08 19.15
CA GLU A 75 -6.09 -24.46 19.22
C GLU A 75 -6.78 -25.33 18.17
N SER A 76 -8.07 -25.08 17.92
CA SER A 76 -8.87 -25.88 16.97
C SER A 76 -8.50 -25.63 15.51
N ILE A 77 -7.91 -24.47 15.17
CA ILE A 77 -7.64 -24.10 13.77
C ILE A 77 -6.15 -23.94 13.43
N SER A 78 -5.27 -23.80 14.41
CA SER A 78 -3.86 -23.44 14.21
C SER A 78 -3.13 -24.40 13.25
N SER A 79 -3.31 -25.72 13.41
CA SER A 79 -2.73 -26.71 12.49
C SER A 79 -3.22 -26.54 11.06
N LYS A 80 -4.49 -26.16 10.87
CA LYS A 80 -5.06 -25.91 9.54
C LYS A 80 -4.54 -24.60 8.96
N VAL A 81 -4.34 -23.56 9.77
CA VAL A 81 -3.72 -22.30 9.37
C VAL A 81 -2.30 -22.54 8.84
N ILE A 82 -1.51 -23.38 9.52
CA ILE A 82 -0.18 -23.79 9.06
C ILE A 82 -0.27 -24.49 7.71
N GLU A 83 -1.09 -25.54 7.60
CA GLU A 83 -1.24 -26.34 6.38
C GLU A 83 -1.65 -25.48 5.18
N VAL A 84 -2.67 -24.64 5.35
CA VAL A 84 -3.23 -23.80 4.27
C VAL A 84 -2.24 -22.77 3.75
N ASN A 85 -1.31 -22.32 4.59
CA ASN A 85 -0.32 -21.32 4.20
C ASN A 85 1.05 -21.91 3.87
N SER A 86 1.27 -23.22 4.05
CA SER A 86 2.57 -23.91 3.87
C SER A 86 3.28 -23.64 2.54
N THR A 87 2.53 -23.41 1.45
CA THR A 87 3.11 -23.16 0.12
C THR A 87 3.49 -21.69 -0.12
N ARG A 88 3.20 -20.79 0.82
CA ARG A 88 3.53 -19.36 0.71
C ARG A 88 5.03 -19.17 0.86
N LYS A 89 5.68 -18.64 -0.17
CA LYS A 89 7.11 -18.33 -0.15
C LYS A 89 7.39 -17.14 0.78
N ALA A 90 8.60 -17.14 1.36
CA ALA A 90 9.10 -16.01 2.14
C ALA A 90 9.02 -14.70 1.35
N ASP A 91 8.54 -13.62 1.99
CA ASP A 91 8.40 -12.29 1.40
C ASP A 91 8.52 -11.22 2.50
N GLY A 92 8.96 -10.01 2.14
CA GLY A 92 9.02 -8.87 3.07
C GLY A 92 9.93 -9.05 4.29
N GLY A 93 10.83 -10.04 4.26
CA GLY A 93 11.65 -10.40 5.42
C GLY A 93 11.08 -11.53 6.27
N PHE A 94 9.81 -11.89 6.09
CA PHE A 94 9.12 -12.93 6.84
C PHE A 94 9.41 -14.34 6.28
N PRO A 95 9.51 -15.37 7.13
CA PRO A 95 9.63 -16.77 6.71
C PRO A 95 8.48 -17.25 5.82
N GLU A 96 8.71 -18.37 5.14
CA GLU A 96 7.64 -19.06 4.39
C GLU A 96 6.51 -19.54 5.32
N GLY A 97 5.32 -19.75 4.75
CA GLY A 97 4.14 -20.17 5.52
C GLY A 97 3.22 -19.01 5.94
N TYR A 98 2.67 -19.12 7.15
CA TYR A 98 1.74 -18.14 7.71
C TYR A 98 2.42 -16.80 8.05
N ALA A 99 3.73 -16.78 8.32
CA ALA A 99 4.48 -15.55 8.55
C ALA A 99 4.49 -14.65 7.29
N SER A 100 4.82 -15.22 6.13
CA SER A 100 4.67 -14.51 4.84
C SER A 100 3.21 -14.15 4.52
N ARG A 101 2.24 -14.98 4.98
CA ARG A 101 0.82 -14.62 4.86
C ARG A 101 0.46 -13.37 5.68
N TYR A 102 0.95 -13.26 6.90
CA TYR A 102 0.77 -12.05 7.71
C TYR A 102 1.32 -10.82 6.97
N TRP A 103 2.54 -10.91 6.44
CA TRP A 103 3.13 -9.82 5.66
C TRP A 103 2.26 -9.41 4.47
N THR A 104 1.62 -10.36 3.80
CA THR A 104 0.66 -10.05 2.73
C THR A 104 -0.43 -9.10 3.23
N TYR A 105 -0.99 -9.32 4.41
CA TYR A 105 -2.04 -8.44 4.94
C TYR A 105 -1.50 -7.08 5.41
N MET A 106 -0.27 -7.04 5.90
CA MET A 106 0.35 -5.82 6.45
C MET A 106 1.06 -4.95 5.41
N ARG A 107 1.45 -5.50 4.25
CA ARG A 107 2.34 -4.83 3.30
C ARG A 107 1.89 -3.41 2.95
N THR A 108 0.64 -3.24 2.50
CA THR A 108 0.11 -1.91 2.16
C THR A 108 0.04 -1.00 3.38
N LEU A 109 -0.39 -1.53 4.54
CA LEU A 109 -0.45 -0.76 5.79
C LEU A 109 0.93 -0.26 6.21
N SER A 110 1.97 -1.07 6.06
CA SER A 110 3.36 -0.67 6.33
C SER A 110 3.91 0.29 5.28
N GLU A 111 3.64 0.05 3.99
CA GLU A 111 4.04 0.97 2.91
C GLU A 111 3.40 2.35 3.04
N MET A 112 2.18 2.43 3.57
CA MET A 112 1.47 3.69 3.85
C MET A 112 1.76 4.25 5.25
N GLY A 113 2.62 3.64 6.06
CA GLY A 113 2.98 4.19 7.38
C GLY A 113 1.92 4.05 8.47
N PHE A 114 0.95 3.14 8.33
CA PHE A 114 0.01 2.82 9.40
C PHE A 114 0.64 1.93 10.47
N VAL A 115 1.48 0.97 10.08
CA VAL A 115 2.12 0.04 11.02
C VAL A 115 3.59 -0.22 10.66
N TYR A 116 4.42 -0.33 11.69
CA TYR A 116 5.75 -0.92 11.56
C TYR A 116 5.64 -2.42 11.84
N ALA A 117 5.82 -3.24 10.80
CA ALA A 117 5.74 -4.69 10.88
C ALA A 117 7.01 -5.32 10.30
N GLN A 118 7.94 -5.73 11.16
CA GLN A 118 9.17 -6.42 10.81
C GLN A 118 9.29 -7.74 11.59
N TYR A 119 9.77 -8.80 10.93
CA TYR A 119 9.94 -10.11 11.57
C TYR A 119 10.98 -10.03 12.69
N ASN A 120 10.66 -10.61 13.85
CA ASN A 120 11.42 -10.52 15.11
C ASN A 120 11.51 -9.12 15.73
N GLU A 121 10.75 -8.15 15.25
CA GLU A 121 10.63 -6.83 15.88
C GLU A 121 9.24 -6.63 16.49
N PRO A 122 9.08 -5.72 17.47
CA PRO A 122 7.76 -5.38 17.99
C PRO A 122 6.85 -4.75 16.93
N LEU A 123 5.59 -5.19 16.86
CA LEU A 123 4.55 -4.52 16.07
C LEU A 123 4.29 -3.12 16.66
N LYS A 124 4.37 -2.07 15.85
CA LYS A 124 4.01 -0.70 16.26
C LYS A 124 2.92 -0.12 15.37
N PHE A 125 2.04 0.66 15.96
CA PHE A 125 1.07 1.48 15.24
C PHE A 125 1.59 2.91 15.13
N SER A 126 1.31 3.58 14.02
CA SER A 126 1.49 5.03 13.95
C SER A 126 0.36 5.75 14.68
N LYS A 127 0.59 7.02 15.03
CA LYS A 127 -0.43 7.83 15.70
C LYS A 127 -1.74 7.90 14.91
N ILE A 128 -1.64 7.97 13.59
CA ILE A 128 -2.79 7.98 12.69
C ILE A 128 -3.55 6.65 12.74
N ALA A 129 -2.83 5.52 12.77
CA ALA A 129 -3.46 4.22 12.91
C ALA A 129 -4.18 4.08 14.26
N GLU A 130 -3.56 4.52 15.36
CA GLU A 130 -4.21 4.54 16.68
C GLU A 130 -5.49 5.39 16.69
N MET A 131 -5.46 6.56 16.06
CA MET A 131 -6.62 7.45 15.98
C MET A 131 -7.73 6.84 15.14
N LEU A 132 -7.39 6.18 14.02
CA LEU A 132 -8.34 5.49 13.15
C LEU A 132 -9.05 4.33 13.87
N VAL A 133 -8.31 3.47 14.58
CA VAL A 133 -8.92 2.33 15.31
C VAL A 133 -9.71 2.75 16.55
N LYS A 134 -9.45 3.95 17.08
CA LYS A 134 -10.19 4.56 18.20
C LYS A 134 -11.35 5.47 17.72
N ASP A 135 -11.68 5.44 16.43
CA ASP A 135 -12.71 6.27 15.80
C ASP A 135 -12.54 7.78 16.02
N LYS A 136 -11.29 8.24 16.20
CA LYS A 136 -10.93 9.67 16.31
C LYS A 136 -10.63 10.33 14.97
N LEU A 137 -10.35 9.53 13.95
CA LEU A 137 -10.24 9.93 12.55
C LEU A 137 -11.09 8.99 11.73
N ASP A 138 -11.73 9.50 10.69
CA ASP A 138 -12.37 8.63 9.70
C ASP A 138 -11.33 8.01 8.75
N GLU A 139 -11.75 7.03 7.95
CA GLU A 139 -10.86 6.35 7.01
C GLU A 139 -10.33 7.31 5.94
N GLN A 140 -11.13 8.28 5.49
CA GLN A 140 -10.73 9.21 4.45
C GLN A 140 -9.60 10.12 4.93
N GLU A 141 -9.75 10.71 6.12
CA GLU A 141 -8.76 11.55 6.77
C GLU A 141 -7.47 10.76 7.09
N ALA A 142 -7.60 9.54 7.60
CA ALA A 142 -6.44 8.73 7.94
C ALA A 142 -5.63 8.36 6.68
N PHE A 143 -6.31 7.96 5.60
CA PHE A 143 -5.67 7.59 4.35
C PHE A 143 -5.12 8.80 3.59
N SER A 144 -5.79 9.95 3.60
CA SER A 144 -5.30 11.19 2.96
C SER A 144 -3.99 11.66 3.59
N ILE A 145 -3.91 11.72 4.93
CA ILE A 145 -2.71 12.12 5.66
C ILE A 145 -1.55 11.19 5.31
N GLN A 146 -1.79 9.88 5.32
CA GLN A 146 -0.76 8.89 5.00
C GLN A 146 -0.34 8.91 3.52
N ALA A 147 -1.28 9.14 2.61
CA ALA A 147 -1.00 9.27 1.18
C ALA A 147 -0.08 10.46 0.87
N ILE A 148 -0.14 11.54 1.65
CA ILE A 148 0.71 12.74 1.50
C ILE A 148 2.12 12.52 2.04
N LYS A 149 2.26 11.67 3.07
CA LYS A 149 3.56 11.24 3.61
C LYS A 149 4.21 10.11 2.81
N TYR A 150 3.44 9.37 2.02
CA TYR A 150 3.90 8.24 1.23
C TYR A 150 5.04 8.61 0.27
N ASN A 151 6.04 7.74 0.16
CA ASN A 151 7.01 7.77 -0.94
C ASN A 151 7.11 6.38 -1.57
N ARG A 152 7.19 6.34 -2.90
CA ARG A 152 7.39 5.09 -3.65
C ARG A 152 8.67 4.37 -3.26
N LYS A 153 9.78 5.10 -3.09
CA LYS A 153 11.03 4.56 -2.57
C LYS A 153 10.90 4.55 -1.07
N SER A 154 10.82 3.34 -0.52
CA SER A 154 10.67 3.10 0.90
C SER A 154 11.35 1.78 1.28
N PRO A 155 11.60 1.54 2.58
CA PRO A 155 12.29 0.33 3.05
C PRO A 155 11.57 -0.97 2.71
N TYR A 156 10.28 -0.90 2.44
CA TYR A 156 9.42 -2.03 2.11
C TYR A 156 9.47 -2.39 0.61
N ARG A 157 10.07 -1.53 -0.23
CA ARG A 157 10.11 -1.68 -1.69
C ARG A 157 11.52 -1.52 -2.23
N ASN A 158 12.05 -2.59 -2.82
CA ASN A 158 13.29 -2.54 -3.59
C ASN A 158 13.01 -2.01 -5.03
N ILE A 159 12.91 -0.68 -5.17
CA ILE A 159 12.63 0.05 -6.44
C ILE A 159 13.42 1.37 -6.53
N LEU A 160 13.50 1.92 -7.74
CA LEU A 160 14.16 3.21 -8.02
C LEU A 160 13.19 4.41 -8.07
N ASN A 161 11.88 4.18 -8.08
CA ASN A 161 10.90 5.25 -8.16
C ASN A 161 10.90 6.05 -6.85
N ASP A 162 11.50 7.23 -6.81
CA ASP A 162 11.61 8.07 -5.61
C ASP A 162 10.78 9.34 -5.78
N PHE A 163 9.50 9.23 -5.45
CA PHE A 163 8.54 10.33 -5.43
C PHE A 163 7.26 9.90 -4.73
N ASN A 164 6.44 10.88 -4.32
CA ASN A 164 5.09 10.60 -3.83
C ASN A 164 4.11 10.48 -5.02
N TYR A 165 3.59 9.28 -5.24
CA TYR A 165 2.65 9.00 -6.33
C TYR A 165 1.28 9.67 -6.16
N PHE A 166 0.77 9.79 -4.93
CA PHE A 166 -0.52 10.42 -4.66
C PHE A 166 -0.46 11.93 -4.96
N LYS A 167 0.60 12.62 -4.48
CA LYS A 167 0.87 14.03 -4.83
C LYS A 167 0.99 14.22 -6.35
N PHE A 168 1.64 13.28 -7.05
CA PHE A 168 1.76 13.32 -8.50
C PHE A 168 0.39 13.29 -9.20
N ILE A 169 -0.52 12.40 -8.80
CA ILE A 169 -1.88 12.32 -9.38
C ILE A 169 -2.70 13.58 -9.07
N VAL A 170 -2.65 14.08 -7.84
CA VAL A 170 -3.34 15.31 -7.48
C VAL A 170 -2.85 16.48 -8.34
N LYS A 171 -1.53 16.64 -8.49
CA LYS A 171 -0.95 17.70 -9.34
C LYS A 171 -1.36 17.58 -10.81
N ILE A 172 -1.40 16.35 -11.36
CA ILE A 172 -1.96 16.11 -12.70
C ILE A 172 -3.38 16.66 -12.81
N LEU A 173 -4.22 16.37 -11.82
CA LEU A 173 -5.64 16.73 -11.84
C LEU A 173 -5.89 18.22 -11.54
N LYS A 174 -4.94 18.92 -10.91
CA LYS A 174 -4.96 20.39 -10.80
C LYS A 174 -4.62 21.06 -12.13
N GLU A 175 -3.71 20.49 -12.92
CA GLU A 175 -3.33 21.03 -14.25
C GLU A 175 -4.25 20.56 -15.38
N ARG A 176 -4.99 19.48 -15.17
CA ARG A 176 -5.92 18.90 -16.15
C ARG A 176 -7.19 18.44 -15.45
N GLU A 177 -8.32 19.03 -15.85
CA GLU A 177 -9.65 18.76 -15.29
C GLU A 177 -9.95 17.26 -15.05
N ARG A 178 -9.52 16.39 -15.97
CA ARG A 178 -9.71 14.94 -15.87
C ARG A 178 -8.69 14.14 -16.66
N ILE A 179 -8.52 12.88 -16.26
CA ILE A 179 -7.83 11.84 -17.04
C ILE A 179 -8.73 10.61 -17.20
N SER A 180 -8.56 9.86 -18.29
CA SER A 180 -9.20 8.55 -18.44
C SER A 180 -8.48 7.48 -17.62
N TYR A 181 -9.14 6.35 -17.38
CA TYR A 181 -8.50 5.20 -16.74
C TYR A 181 -7.27 4.69 -17.51
N GLU A 182 -7.30 4.73 -18.85
CA GLU A 182 -6.15 4.40 -19.69
C GLU A 182 -4.96 5.33 -19.42
N GLN A 183 -5.19 6.65 -19.37
CA GLN A 183 -4.17 7.64 -19.03
C GLN A 183 -3.68 7.47 -17.58
N PHE A 184 -4.57 7.09 -16.66
CA PHE A 184 -4.19 6.72 -15.30
C PHE A 184 -3.28 5.50 -15.27
N ILE A 185 -3.52 4.45 -16.08
CA ILE A 185 -2.58 3.31 -16.17
C ILE A 185 -1.19 3.80 -16.61
N ILE A 186 -1.10 4.71 -17.59
CA ILE A 186 0.19 5.29 -18.01
C ILE A 186 0.92 5.95 -16.82
N SER A 187 0.19 6.69 -15.99
CA SER A 187 0.78 7.35 -14.81
C SER A 187 1.45 6.35 -13.85
N THR A 188 0.93 5.11 -13.74
CA THR A 188 1.51 4.07 -12.86
C THR A 188 2.93 3.67 -13.27
N PHE A 189 3.36 3.95 -14.50
CA PHE A 189 4.72 3.70 -14.97
C PHE A 189 5.66 4.90 -14.84
N SER A 190 5.20 6.01 -14.28
CA SER A 190 6.04 7.18 -14.02
C SER A 190 7.25 6.82 -13.16
N LYS A 191 8.44 7.24 -13.62
CA LYS A 191 9.72 6.93 -12.97
C LYS A 191 10.01 7.86 -11.80
N ASN A 192 9.61 9.12 -11.91
CA ASN A 192 10.03 10.25 -11.07
C ASN A 192 8.89 11.23 -10.73
N GLY A 193 7.65 10.96 -11.16
CA GLY A 193 6.53 11.89 -10.94
C GLY A 193 6.62 13.20 -11.74
N ASN A 194 7.35 13.22 -12.85
CA ASN A 194 7.48 14.42 -13.69
C ASN A 194 6.18 14.71 -14.47
N LEU A 195 5.54 15.84 -14.17
CA LEU A 195 4.27 16.26 -14.79
C LEU A 195 4.42 16.55 -16.28
N LYS A 196 5.50 17.24 -16.67
CA LYS A 196 5.76 17.61 -18.06
C LYS A 196 5.95 16.36 -18.92
N GLU A 197 6.78 15.41 -18.46
CA GLU A 197 6.98 14.11 -19.14
C GLU A 197 5.65 13.36 -19.30
N PHE A 198 4.84 13.32 -18.23
CA PHE A 198 3.54 12.66 -18.28
C PHE A 198 2.59 13.31 -19.30
N PHE A 199 2.48 14.65 -19.29
CA PHE A 199 1.63 15.38 -20.23
C PHE A 199 2.12 15.26 -21.68
N GLU A 200 3.41 15.31 -21.92
CA GLU A 200 4.00 15.04 -23.24
C GLU A 200 3.60 13.66 -23.75
N ILE A 201 3.67 12.63 -22.91
CA ILE A 201 3.24 11.27 -23.25
C ILE A 201 1.75 11.23 -23.60
N ILE A 202 0.86 11.71 -22.72
CA ILE A 202 -0.59 11.53 -22.91
C ILE A 202 -1.19 12.48 -23.96
N ASN A 203 -0.49 13.54 -24.34
CA ASN A 203 -0.92 14.44 -25.42
C ASN A 203 -0.39 14.01 -26.78
N SER A 204 0.78 13.36 -26.84
CA SER A 204 1.38 12.87 -28.09
C SER A 204 0.85 11.50 -28.52
N ASN A 205 0.11 10.81 -27.64
CA ASN A 205 -0.38 9.45 -27.87
C ASN A 205 -1.89 9.37 -27.65
N THR A 206 -2.57 8.53 -28.44
CA THR A 206 -4.00 8.25 -28.24
C THR A 206 -4.20 7.00 -27.41
N PHE A 207 -4.62 7.16 -26.16
CA PHE A 207 -4.94 6.07 -25.24
C PHE A 207 -6.46 5.85 -25.13
N ASN A 208 -7.07 5.32 -26.20
CA ASN A 208 -8.52 5.10 -26.28
C ASN A 208 -8.95 3.65 -26.04
N ASP A 209 -8.01 2.72 -25.92
CA ASP A 209 -8.26 1.32 -25.62
C ASP A 209 -7.07 0.66 -24.90
N SER A 210 -7.33 -0.46 -24.22
CA SER A 210 -6.34 -1.18 -23.42
C SER A 210 -5.19 -1.79 -24.21
N ASN A 211 -5.39 -2.15 -25.48
CA ASN A 211 -4.34 -2.76 -26.30
C ASN A 211 -3.27 -1.72 -26.67
N LYS A 212 -3.69 -0.49 -27.01
CA LYS A 212 -2.75 0.60 -27.26
C LYS A 212 -1.95 0.97 -26.02
N VAL A 213 -2.60 0.99 -24.86
CA VAL A 213 -1.93 1.20 -23.57
C VAL A 213 -0.89 0.10 -23.33
N GLU A 214 -1.28 -1.17 -23.50
CA GLU A 214 -0.36 -2.29 -23.31
C GLU A 214 0.85 -2.22 -24.24
N ASN A 215 0.62 -2.03 -25.54
CA ASN A 215 1.68 -1.96 -26.55
C ASN A 215 2.65 -0.83 -26.23
N PHE A 216 2.14 0.37 -25.96
CA PHE A 216 2.96 1.51 -25.56
C PHE A 216 3.80 1.19 -24.31
N LEU A 217 3.20 0.60 -23.28
CA LEU A 217 3.91 0.30 -22.04
C LEU A 217 5.01 -0.77 -22.22
N ARG A 218 4.77 -1.76 -23.09
CA ARG A 218 5.76 -2.78 -23.43
C ARG A 218 6.93 -2.20 -24.23
N GLU A 219 6.65 -1.32 -25.17
CA GLU A 219 7.66 -0.67 -26.01
C GLU A 219 8.50 0.35 -25.22
N GLN A 220 7.86 1.17 -24.38
CA GLN A 220 8.54 2.26 -23.68
C GLN A 220 9.22 1.86 -22.37
N TYR A 221 8.65 0.88 -21.65
CA TYR A 221 9.12 0.50 -20.31
C TYR A 221 9.64 -0.94 -20.23
N ASN A 222 9.63 -1.68 -21.33
CA ASN A 222 10.10 -3.08 -21.42
C ASN A 222 9.51 -3.98 -20.32
N THR A 223 8.24 -3.77 -19.97
CA THR A 223 7.59 -4.54 -18.92
C THR A 223 7.29 -5.97 -19.36
N ASN A 224 7.69 -6.94 -18.52
CA ASN A 224 7.44 -8.36 -18.70
C ASN A 224 6.25 -8.88 -17.87
N LEU A 225 5.51 -7.98 -17.22
CA LEU A 225 4.31 -8.32 -16.47
C LEU A 225 3.21 -8.84 -17.41
N LYS A 226 2.31 -9.65 -16.84
CA LYS A 226 1.09 -10.10 -17.55
C LYS A 226 0.21 -8.89 -17.85
N ALA A 227 -0.45 -8.89 -19.01
CA ALA A 227 -1.37 -7.82 -19.43
C ALA A 227 -2.40 -7.47 -18.34
N GLN A 228 -3.05 -8.51 -17.77
CA GLN A 228 -4.01 -8.36 -16.68
C GLN A 228 -3.42 -7.63 -15.46
N THR A 229 -2.15 -7.87 -15.12
CA THR A 229 -1.48 -7.20 -14.01
C THR A 229 -1.20 -5.73 -14.32
N ILE A 230 -0.73 -5.46 -15.54
CA ILE A 230 -0.40 -4.12 -16.03
C ILE A 230 -1.65 -3.23 -16.09
N LEU A 231 -2.73 -3.76 -16.65
CA LEU A 231 -3.91 -2.98 -17.06
C LEU A 231 -5.01 -2.97 -15.99
N ARG A 232 -5.00 -3.93 -15.06
CA ARG A 232 -6.12 -4.12 -14.13
C ARG A 232 -5.69 -4.39 -12.69
N ASP A 233 -4.94 -5.46 -12.40
CA ASP A 233 -4.73 -5.87 -11.00
C ASP A 233 -4.02 -4.79 -10.17
N TYR A 234 -2.94 -4.19 -10.68
CA TYR A 234 -2.25 -3.13 -9.96
C TYR A 234 -2.96 -1.78 -10.04
N PRO A 235 -3.36 -1.28 -11.23
CA PRO A 235 -4.01 0.02 -11.31
C PRO A 235 -5.33 0.08 -10.52
N ASP A 236 -6.15 -0.98 -10.50
CA ASP A 236 -7.42 -1.01 -9.75
C ASP A 236 -7.19 -0.81 -8.24
N VAL A 237 -6.20 -1.49 -7.66
CA VAL A 237 -5.89 -1.32 -6.22
C VAL A 237 -5.37 0.09 -5.93
N VAL A 238 -4.49 0.62 -6.78
CA VAL A 238 -3.96 1.99 -6.63
C VAL A 238 -5.10 3.02 -6.75
N LEU A 239 -6.01 2.84 -7.70
CA LEU A 239 -7.16 3.71 -7.90
C LEU A 239 -8.10 3.70 -6.70
N ARG A 240 -8.36 2.52 -6.12
CA ARG A 240 -9.18 2.40 -4.91
C ARG A 240 -8.54 3.09 -3.71
N LEU A 241 -7.22 3.01 -3.58
CA LEU A 241 -6.49 3.75 -2.54
C LEU A 241 -6.52 5.26 -2.75
N LEU A 242 -6.49 5.74 -4.00
CA LEU A 242 -6.72 7.15 -4.31
C LEU A 242 -8.18 7.59 -4.02
N LEU A 243 -9.15 6.71 -4.24
CA LEU A 243 -10.56 6.98 -3.94
C LEU A 243 -10.80 7.13 -2.44
N ILE A 244 -10.30 6.19 -1.62
CA ILE A 244 -10.54 6.24 -0.17
C ILE A 244 -9.91 7.46 0.48
N THR A 245 -8.84 8.04 -0.08
CA THR A 245 -8.24 9.29 0.44
C THR A 245 -9.13 10.51 0.21
N GLY A 246 -10.18 10.39 -0.60
CA GLY A 246 -11.04 11.51 -0.98
C GLY A 246 -10.38 12.49 -1.95
N PHE A 247 -9.18 12.22 -2.47
CA PHE A 247 -8.48 13.12 -3.40
C PHE A 247 -9.13 13.18 -4.77
N ILE A 248 -9.73 12.08 -5.20
CA ILE A 248 -10.31 11.96 -6.53
C ILE A 248 -11.78 11.58 -6.45
N SER A 249 -12.50 11.91 -7.50
CA SER A 249 -13.82 11.35 -7.80
C SER A 249 -13.77 10.63 -9.15
N ILE A 250 -14.69 9.68 -9.34
CA ILE A 250 -14.81 8.94 -10.60
C ILE A 250 -16.19 9.16 -11.18
N GLN A 251 -16.23 9.39 -12.50
CA GLN A 251 -17.46 9.36 -13.28
C GLN A 251 -17.33 8.36 -14.43
N PHE A 252 -18.47 7.79 -14.83
CA PHE A 252 -18.54 6.93 -16.00
C PHE A 252 -19.23 7.66 -17.15
N GLN A 253 -18.52 7.87 -18.25
CA GLN A 253 -19.04 8.46 -19.49
C GLN A 253 -18.59 7.61 -20.68
N GLY A 254 -19.11 6.38 -20.78
CA GLY A 254 -18.64 5.37 -21.74
C GLY A 254 -17.24 4.80 -21.43
N LYS A 255 -16.44 5.53 -20.64
CA LYS A 255 -15.20 5.10 -20.00
C LYS A 255 -15.12 5.66 -18.58
N VAL A 256 -14.25 5.08 -17.75
CA VAL A 256 -13.93 5.59 -16.43
C VAL A 256 -13.08 6.86 -16.57
N LEU A 257 -13.56 7.94 -15.95
CA LEU A 257 -12.92 9.25 -15.92
C LEU A 257 -12.65 9.63 -14.47
N ILE A 258 -11.45 10.12 -14.21
CA ILE A 258 -10.94 10.46 -12.89
C ILE A 258 -10.76 11.98 -12.82
N TYR A 259 -11.31 12.59 -11.78
CA TYR A 259 -11.31 14.03 -11.52
C TYR A 259 -10.71 14.30 -10.15
N LEU A 260 -10.23 15.52 -9.93
CA LEU A 260 -9.99 16.00 -8.57
C LEU A 260 -11.34 16.06 -7.82
N ASN A 261 -11.33 15.78 -6.52
CA ASN A 261 -12.52 15.97 -5.69
C ASN A 261 -12.69 17.46 -5.34
N GLN A 262 -13.53 18.16 -6.09
CA GLN A 262 -13.75 19.60 -5.95
C GLN A 262 -14.32 20.00 -4.57
N ASP A 263 -15.17 19.15 -3.98
CA ASP A 263 -15.74 19.39 -2.65
C ASP A 263 -14.69 19.40 -1.53
N LYS A 264 -13.48 18.92 -1.82
CA LYS A 264 -12.36 18.79 -0.89
C LYS A 264 -11.12 19.57 -1.32
N GLU A 265 -11.23 20.43 -2.33
CA GLU A 265 -10.05 21.11 -2.91
C GLU A 265 -9.24 21.89 -1.86
N GLY A 266 -9.89 22.68 -0.99
CA GLY A 266 -9.19 23.40 0.07
C GLY A 266 -8.42 22.48 1.04
N TYR A 267 -9.04 21.36 1.43
CA TYR A 267 -8.39 20.36 2.29
C TYR A 267 -7.22 19.66 1.59
N ILE A 268 -7.35 19.37 0.30
CA ILE A 268 -6.28 18.80 -0.51
C ILE A 268 -5.10 19.77 -0.61
N ASP A 269 -5.38 21.06 -0.74
CA ASP A 269 -4.37 22.11 -0.83
C ASP A 269 -3.61 22.27 0.48
N ASP A 270 -4.33 22.33 1.60
CA ASP A 270 -3.72 22.34 2.95
C ASP A 270 -2.77 21.15 3.14
N LEU A 271 -3.17 19.97 2.65
CA LEU A 271 -2.35 18.76 2.72
C LEU A 271 -1.14 18.79 1.78
N LEU A 272 -1.26 19.36 0.58
CA LEU A 272 -0.17 19.47 -0.38
C LEU A 272 0.95 20.39 0.11
N ASP A 273 0.60 21.41 0.88
CA ASP A 273 1.53 22.38 1.47
C ASP A 273 2.39 21.75 2.58
N ILE A 274 1.99 20.59 3.11
CA ILE A 274 2.80 19.81 4.05
C ILE A 274 3.97 19.16 3.29
N SER A 275 5.18 19.65 3.58
CA SER A 275 6.42 19.03 3.11
C SER A 275 6.85 17.90 4.04
N VAL A 276 6.61 16.66 3.60
CA VAL A 276 7.16 15.45 4.22
C VAL A 276 7.93 14.70 3.16
N GLU A 277 9.24 14.58 3.35
CA GLU A 277 10.12 13.80 2.50
C GLU A 277 10.87 12.81 3.39
N LEU A 278 10.90 11.54 2.99
CA LEU A 278 11.73 10.55 3.66
C LEU A 278 13.21 10.88 3.42
N GLY A 279 14.01 10.89 4.48
CA GLY A 279 15.46 10.96 4.37
C GLY A 279 16.03 9.69 3.71
N GLU A 280 17.26 9.76 3.20
CA GLU A 280 17.89 8.59 2.56
C GLU A 280 18.04 7.38 3.50
N GLU A 281 18.26 7.60 4.80
CA GLU A 281 18.31 6.52 5.79
C GLU A 281 16.95 5.85 5.97
N GLU A 282 15.88 6.65 6.06
CA GLU A 282 14.49 6.20 6.23
C GLU A 282 13.95 5.50 4.98
N LYS A 283 14.58 5.70 3.82
CA LYS A 283 14.26 4.97 2.58
C LYS A 283 14.93 3.60 2.52
N GLU A 284 16.03 3.41 3.23
CA GLU A 284 16.82 2.16 3.22
C GLU A 284 16.49 1.24 4.39
N LYS A 285 16.09 1.81 5.54
CA LYS A 285 15.76 1.07 6.76
C LYS A 285 14.35 1.42 7.22
N PRO A 286 13.54 0.42 7.61
CA PRO A 286 12.18 0.66 8.10
C PRO A 286 12.16 1.39 9.46
N GLU A 287 13.31 1.49 10.15
CA GLU A 287 13.52 2.31 11.33
C GLU A 287 13.97 3.73 10.93
N GLY A 288 13.01 4.60 10.63
CA GLY A 288 13.20 6.04 10.47
C GLY A 288 12.57 6.77 11.66
N LYS A 289 13.44 7.41 12.47
CA LYS A 289 13.20 8.22 13.68
C LYS A 289 11.83 8.08 14.35
N GLU A 290 11.84 7.46 15.53
CA GLU A 290 10.95 7.89 16.61
C GLU A 290 10.99 9.43 16.67
N GLU A 291 9.82 10.07 16.65
CA GLU A 291 9.70 11.46 17.08
C GLU A 291 10.17 11.51 18.55
N THR A 292 11.47 11.66 18.75
CA THR A 292 11.99 12.18 20.00
C THR A 292 11.48 13.61 20.07
N GLU A 293 10.37 13.79 20.77
CA GLU A 293 9.98 15.08 21.33
C GLU A 293 11.23 15.64 22.02
N GLU A 294 11.80 16.68 21.40
CA GLU A 294 12.73 17.57 22.07
C GLU A 294 12.02 18.10 23.31
N LYS A 295 12.37 17.56 24.48
CA LYS A 295 12.21 18.27 25.74
C LYS A 295 13.19 19.45 25.73
N GLU A 296 12.85 20.49 24.98
CA GLU A 296 13.24 21.85 25.30
C GLU A 296 12.01 22.56 25.89
N GLU A 297 11.74 22.31 27.17
CA GLU A 297 11.15 23.34 28.01
C GLU A 297 12.20 23.81 29.01
N LYS A 298 12.57 25.07 28.80
CA LYS A 298 13.30 25.93 29.71
C LYS A 298 12.49 26.13 30.99
N GLU A 299 13.09 25.82 32.13
CA GLU A 299 13.37 26.77 33.24
C GLU A 299 14.24 26.08 34.30
#